data_AF-A0A1H9X4Q8-F1
#
_entry.id   AF-A0A1H9X4Q8-F1
#
_cell.length_a   1.000
_cell.length_b   1.000
_cell.length_c   1.000
_cell.angle_alpha   90.00
_cell.angle_beta   90.00
_cell.angle_gamma   90.00
#
_symmetry.space_group_name_H-M   'P 1'
#
loop_
_entity.id
_entity.type
_entity.pdbx_description
1 polymer ?
#
loop_
_entity_poly.entity_id
_entity_poly.type
_entity_poly.pdbx_seq_one_letter_code
_entity_poly.pdbx_strand_id
1 'polypeptide(L)'
;MMTDERKRDAREKITLGGLVVKAGLREADRAFLLGVLMEAAAIGTDTAAHRRLSAVGRKAFHADTLENAESEKKKASGKEGV
;
A
#
# COMPACT_ATOMS: atom_id res chain seq x y z
N MET A 1 -28.21 -10.21 1.87
CA MET A 1 -27.73 -9.10 2.74
C MET A 1 -26.45 -9.44 3.52
N MET A 2 -26.22 -10.67 4.01
CA MET A 2 -24.94 -11.05 4.67
C MET A 2 -23.74 -11.30 3.73
N THR A 3 -23.98 -11.48 2.42
CA THR A 3 -22.93 -11.83 1.45
C THR A 3 -22.15 -10.62 0.96
N ASP A 4 -22.78 -9.46 0.85
CA ASP A 4 -22.14 -8.26 0.29
C ASP A 4 -21.28 -7.54 1.33
N GLU A 5 -21.68 -7.56 2.61
CA GLU A 5 -20.85 -7.10 3.72
C GLU A 5 -19.57 -7.93 3.84
N ARG A 6 -19.67 -9.26 3.79
CA ARG A 6 -18.49 -10.15 3.80
C ARG A 6 -17.56 -9.89 2.62
N LYS A 7 -18.10 -9.66 1.42
CA LYS A 7 -17.30 -9.30 0.24
C LYS A 7 -16.61 -7.95 0.41
N ARG A 8 -17.26 -6.98 1.05
CA ARG A 8 -16.66 -5.65 1.30
C ARG A 8 -15.53 -5.74 2.32
N ASP A 9 -15.79 -6.39 3.46
CA ASP A 9 -14.82 -6.62 4.52
C ASP A 9 -13.58 -7.38 4.01
N ALA A 10 -13.77 -8.43 3.21
CA ALA A 10 -12.65 -9.16 2.60
C ALA A 10 -11.80 -8.25 1.69
N ARG A 11 -12.43 -7.43 0.84
CA ARG A 11 -11.73 -6.49 -0.05
C ARG A 11 -10.96 -5.42 0.73
N GLU A 12 -11.55 -4.92 1.81
CA GLU A 12 -10.91 -3.93 2.67
C GLU A 12 -9.67 -4.53 3.35
N LYS A 13 -9.78 -5.73 3.93
CA LYS A 13 -8.65 -6.44 4.53
C LYS A 13 -7.53 -6.74 3.54
N ILE A 14 -7.89 -7.15 2.31
CA ILE A 14 -6.91 -7.35 1.22
C ILE A 14 -6.19 -6.03 0.89
N THR A 15 -6.94 -4.93 0.79
CA THR A 15 -6.37 -3.62 0.48
C THR A 15 -5.40 -3.17 1.57
N LEU A 16 -5.80 -3.30 2.84
CA LEU A 16 -4.94 -2.97 3.99
C LEU A 16 -3.69 -3.86 4.05
N GLY A 17 -3.81 -5.16 3.80
CA GLY A 17 -2.67 -6.08 3.69
C GLY A 17 -1.72 -5.72 2.54
N GLY A 18 -2.26 -5.23 1.42
CA GLY A 18 -1.48 -4.73 0.29
C GLY A 18 -0.57 -3.55 0.64
N LEU A 19 -0.96 -2.71 1.61
CA LEU A 19 -0.13 -1.59 2.09
C LEU A 19 1.17 -2.08 2.75
N VAL A 20 1.08 -3.15 3.54
CA VAL A 20 2.22 -3.76 4.23
C VAL A 20 3.23 -4.29 3.22
N VAL A 21 2.75 -4.98 2.18
CA VAL A 21 3.61 -5.49 1.10
C VAL A 21 4.27 -4.34 0.34
N LYS A 22 3.51 -3.29 0.01
CA LYS A 22 4.03 -2.09 -0.69
C LYS A 22 5.09 -1.35 0.13
N ALA A 23 4.98 -1.37 1.45
CA ALA A 23 6.00 -0.83 2.35
C ALA A 23 7.27 -1.68 2.44
N GLY A 24 7.35 -2.80 1.71
CA GLY A 24 8.49 -3.73 1.75
C GLY A 24 8.52 -4.62 2.99
N LEU A 25 7.40 -4.71 3.72
CA LEU A 25 7.33 -5.38 5.02
C LEU A 25 6.67 -6.75 4.96
N ARG A 26 6.68 -7.41 3.80
CA ARG A 26 6.06 -8.74 3.61
C ARG A 26 6.59 -9.78 4.59
N GLU A 27 7.90 -9.77 4.82
CA GLU A 27 8.60 -10.72 5.69
C GLU A 27 8.78 -10.20 7.12
N ALA A 28 8.20 -9.04 7.45
CA ALA A 28 8.32 -8.46 8.78
C ALA A 28 7.53 -9.26 9.81
N ASP A 29 8.02 -9.28 11.05
CA ASP A 29 7.33 -9.91 12.17
C ASP A 29 5.95 -9.28 12.41
N ARG A 30 4.96 -10.11 12.73
CA ARG A 30 3.57 -9.66 12.89
C ARG A 30 3.35 -8.79 14.12
N ALA A 31 4.06 -9.06 15.21
CA ALA A 31 3.96 -8.25 16.42
C ALA A 31 4.60 -6.88 16.19
N PHE A 32 5.72 -6.84 15.46
CA PHE A 32 6.33 -5.58 15.01
C PHE A 32 5.35 -4.74 14.16
N LEU A 33 4.74 -5.34 13.14
CA LEU A 33 3.75 -4.66 12.29
C LEU A 33 2.59 -4.07 13.09
N LEU A 34 2.02 -4.87 14.00
CA LEU A 34 0.93 -4.42 14.85
C LEU A 34 1.38 -3.27 15.77
N GLY A 35 2.56 -3.35 16.38
CA GLY A 35 3.12 -2.29 17.22
C GLY A 35 3.27 -0.97 16.46
N VAL A 36 3.87 -1.01 15.27
CA VAL A 36 4.01 0.18 14.40
C VAL A 36 2.66 0.80 14.06
N LEU A 37 1.65 -0.02 13.72
CA LEU A 37 0.31 0.47 13.41
C LEU A 37 -0.38 1.09 14.63
N MET A 38 -0.19 0.53 15.83
CA MET A 38 -0.72 1.09 17.07
C MET A 38 -0.07 2.44 17.41
N GLU A 39 1.26 2.55 17.26
CA GLU A 39 1.96 3.83 17.42
C GLU A 39 1.47 4.87 16.40
N ALA A 40 1.29 4.46 15.15
CA ALA A 40 0.76 5.35 14.11
C ALA A 40 -0.69 5.80 14.41
N ALA A 41 -1.54 4.91 14.95
CA ALA A 41 -2.92 5.24 15.32
C ALA A 41 -3.01 6.25 16.47
N ALA A 42 -2.00 6.33 17.34
CA ALA A 42 -1.94 7.32 18.39
C ALA A 42 -1.59 8.74 17.88
N ILE A 43 -1.16 8.88 16.63
CA ILE A 43 -0.82 10.18 16.04
C ILE A 43 -2.10 10.91 15.63
N GLY A 44 -2.36 12.07 16.25
CA GLY A 44 -3.47 12.95 15.90
C GLY A 44 -3.43 13.40 14.43
N THR A 45 -4.58 13.44 13.77
CA THR A 45 -4.71 13.74 12.33
C THR A 45 -4.33 15.18 11.96
N ASP A 46 -4.39 16.09 12.93
CA ASP A 46 -4.02 17.50 12.86
C ASP A 46 -2.51 17.75 13.08
N THR A 47 -1.76 16.73 13.49
CA THR A 47 -0.33 16.87 13.80
C THR A 47 0.53 16.97 12.53
N ALA A 48 1.69 17.61 12.67
CA ALA A 48 2.70 17.66 11.61
C ALA A 48 3.23 16.25 11.26
N ALA A 49 3.31 15.36 12.25
CA ALA A 49 3.72 13.97 12.06
C ALA A 49 2.77 13.24 11.10
N HIS A 50 1.46 13.34 11.33
CA HIS A 50 0.45 12.75 10.46
C HIS A 50 0.54 13.29 9.02
N ARG A 51 0.68 14.61 8.85
CA ARG A 51 0.86 15.24 7.53
C ARG A 51 2.11 14.73 6.81
N ARG A 52 3.24 14.62 7.53
CA ARG A 52 4.50 14.12 6.99
C ARG A 52 4.37 12.68 6.52
N LEU A 53 3.86 11.79 7.37
CA LEU A 53 3.68 10.37 7.06
C LEU A 53 2.74 10.19 5.86
N SER A 54 1.64 10.94 5.83
CA SER A 54 0.72 10.95 4.68
C SER A 54 1.39 11.41 3.39
N ALA A 55 2.27 12.41 3.44
CA ALA A 55 3.01 12.88 2.27
C ALA A 55 4.01 11.83 1.76
N VAL A 56 4.71 11.13 2.67
CA VAL A 56 5.60 10.02 2.31
C VAL A 56 4.81 8.89 1.64
N GLY A 57 3.69 8.48 2.24
CA GLY A 57 2.82 7.44 1.67
C GLY A 57 2.34 7.82 0.27
N ARG A 58 1.83 9.04 0.08
CA ARG A 58 1.38 9.51 -1.25
C ARG A 58 2.49 9.44 -2.29
N LYS A 59 3.73 9.84 -1.95
CA LYS A 59 4.88 9.74 -2.87
C LYS A 59 5.17 8.30 -3.26
N ALA A 60 5.17 7.37 -2.31
CA ALA A 60 5.38 5.94 -2.59
C ALA A 60 4.31 5.37 -3.53
N PHE A 61 3.05 5.78 -3.38
CA PHE A 61 1.98 5.39 -4.31
C PHE A 61 2.18 5.93 -5.74
N HIS A 62 2.65 7.17 -5.87
CA HIS A 62 2.90 7.77 -7.19
C HIS A 62 4.10 7.12 -7.89
N ALA A 63 5.18 6.83 -7.15
CA ALA A 63 6.35 6.15 -7.68
C ALA A 63 5.99 4.77 -8.27
N ASP A 64 5.21 3.96 -7.54
CA ASP A 64 4.72 2.66 -8.02
C ASP A 64 3.86 2.77 -9.29
N THR A 65 3.05 3.83 -9.40
CA THR A 65 2.22 4.05 -10.61
C THR A 65 3.08 4.33 -11.85
N LEU A 66 4.16 5.10 -11.69
CA LEU A 66 5.09 5.42 -12.76
C LEU A 66 5.94 4.21 -13.15
N GLU A 67 6.47 3.47 -12.16
CA GLU A 67 7.26 2.26 -12.39
C GLU A 67 6.47 1.16 -13.09
N ASN A 68 5.20 0.98 -12.71
CA ASN A 68 4.30 0.04 -13.40
C ASN A 68 4.00 0.49 -14.83
N ALA A 69 3.76 1.79 -15.06
CA ALA A 69 3.53 2.32 -16.41
C ALA A 69 4.77 2.17 -17.32
N GLU A 70 5.98 2.34 -16.77
CA GLU A 70 7.23 2.14 -17.49
C GLU A 70 7.51 0.66 -17.79
N SER A 71 7.17 -0.22 -16.85
CA SER A 71 7.29 -1.68 -17.00
C SER A 71 6.35 -2.22 -18.09
N GLU A 72 5.12 -1.70 -18.17
CA GLU A 72 4.15 -2.04 -19.22
C GLU A 72 4.61 -1.53 -20.61
N LYS A 73 5.20 -0.33 -20.69
CA LYS A 73 5.76 0.19 -21.95
C LYS A 73 6.95 -0.62 -22.45
N LYS A 74 7.83 -1.09 -21.55
CA LYS A 74 8.96 -1.98 -21.92
C LYS A 74 8.48 -3.35 -22.41
N LYS A 75 7.41 -3.91 -21.82
CA LYS A 75 6.80 -5.17 -22.28
C LYS A 75 6.10 -5.03 -23.63
N ALA A 76 5.47 -3.89 -23.90
CA ALA A 76 4.86 -3.61 -25.20
C ALA A 76 5.90 -3.41 -26.32
N SER A 77 7.04 -2.79 -26.01
CA SER A 77 8.14 -2.58 -26.97
C SER A 77 8.99 -3.84 -27.23
N GLY A 78 8.91 -4.86 -26.38
CA GLY A 78 9.68 -6.11 -26.52
C GLY A 78 9.03 -7.17 -27.41
N LYS A 79 7.89 -6.89 -28.06
CA LYS A 79 7.19 -7.83 -28.96
C LYS A 79 7.43 -7.60 -30.45
N GLU A 80 8.23 -6.61 -30.84
CA GLU A 80 8.67 -6.39 -32.22
C GLU A 80 10.14 -6.79 -32.36
N GLY A 81 10.41 -8.09 -32.39
CA GLY A 81 11.75 -8.61 -32.68
C GLY A 81 12.08 -9.91 -31.95
N VAL A 82 11.45 -11.00 -32.36
CA VAL A 82 12.00 -12.33 -32.76
C VAL A 82 10.81 -13.25 -33.01
#